data_AF-A0A2A2HTC8-F1
#
_entry.id   AF-A0A2A2HTC8-F1
#
_cell.length_a   1.000
_cell.length_b   1.000
_cell.length_c   1.000
_cell.angle_alpha   90.00
_cell.angle_beta   90.00
_cell.angle_gamma   90.00
#
_symmetry.space_group_name_H-M   'P 1'
#
loop_
_entity.id
_entity.type
_entity.pdbx_description
1 polymer ?
#
loop_
_entity_poly.entity_id
_entity_poly.type
_entity_poly.pdbx_seq_one_letter_code
_entity_poly.pdbx_strand_id
1 'polypeptide(L)'
;MALTLDDNMNEKNIYLKEKVKPITSELMYKELNENEIVDILSKYFYNVEESQKDFYKIFLRGLRFSFDSENPIHTAGIFYKNSVKLSPNVNYAFSSRLAKMFKNMIMGKSSTGIRIENYTDFCDITEKFVENFEIKPPSHNSILKAIIEDEKFLRRIVEDFSYYKKIEDIFSQSDYSCLGDLDNELMLRLEDELSKLEINKIFIVNEERIECVNLRIQQIEKKIEYITQKWA
;
A
#
# COMPACT_ATOMS: atom_id res chain seq x y z
N MET A 1 -15.58 14.94 40.73
CA MET A 1 -14.42 14.12 40.32
C MET A 1 -14.33 14.20 38.81
N ALA A 2 -13.28 14.81 38.29
CA ALA A 2 -13.14 15.11 36.87
C ALA A 2 -12.86 13.82 36.09
N LEU A 3 -13.84 13.34 35.33
CA LEU A 3 -13.60 12.45 34.20
C LEU A 3 -12.90 13.30 33.13
N THR A 4 -11.60 13.10 33.02
CA THR A 4 -10.72 13.82 32.11
C THR A 4 -11.12 13.55 30.68
N LEU A 5 -11.13 14.59 29.84
CA LEU A 5 -11.51 14.57 28.41
C LEU A 5 -10.81 13.46 27.59
N ASP A 6 -9.66 12.95 28.06
CA ASP A 6 -8.92 11.84 27.45
C ASP A 6 -9.61 10.47 27.62
N ASP A 7 -10.30 10.21 28.73
CA ASP A 7 -10.96 8.92 28.96
C ASP A 7 -12.19 8.77 28.04
N ASN A 8 -12.94 9.85 27.83
CA ASN A 8 -14.08 9.89 26.90
C ASN A 8 -13.65 9.71 25.43
N MET A 9 -12.47 10.21 25.03
CA MET A 9 -11.95 10.00 23.67
C MET A 9 -11.47 8.56 23.44
N ASN A 10 -10.95 7.90 24.48
CA ASN A 10 -10.54 6.51 24.44
C ASN A 10 -11.75 5.56 24.39
N GLU A 11 -12.74 5.77 25.26
CA GLU A 11 -13.97 4.99 25.27
C GLU A 11 -14.76 5.15 23.98
N LYS A 12 -14.92 6.38 23.45
CA LYS A 12 -15.59 6.61 22.17
C LYS A 12 -14.84 5.94 21.01
N ASN A 13 -13.51 5.90 21.03
CA ASN A 13 -12.73 5.21 20.00
C ASN A 13 -12.86 3.68 20.07
N ILE A 14 -12.91 3.10 21.27
CA ILE A 14 -13.13 1.67 21.50
C ILE A 14 -14.54 1.29 21.03
N TYR A 15 -15.54 2.06 21.46
CA TYR A 15 -16.93 1.88 21.08
C TYR A 15 -17.16 1.93 19.55
N LEU A 16 -16.48 2.84 18.85
CA LEU A 16 -16.53 2.89 17.39
C LEU A 16 -15.84 1.69 16.74
N LYS A 17 -14.74 1.17 17.30
CA LYS A 17 -14.03 -0.01 16.75
C LYS A 17 -14.90 -1.27 16.83
N GLU A 18 -15.62 -1.47 17.91
CA GLU A 18 -16.50 -2.63 18.10
C GLU A 18 -17.64 -2.67 17.07
N LYS A 19 -18.08 -1.50 16.61
CA LYS A 19 -19.13 -1.36 15.59
C LYS A 19 -18.65 -1.47 14.15
N VAL A 20 -17.35 -1.28 13.87
CA VAL A 20 -16.83 -1.35 12.49
C VAL A 20 -17.16 -2.69 11.87
N LYS A 21 -16.76 -3.80 12.50
CA LYS A 21 -16.93 -5.13 11.92
C LYS A 21 -18.39 -5.50 11.59
N PRO A 22 -19.37 -5.37 12.50
CA PRO A 22 -20.76 -5.73 12.18
C PRO A 22 -21.37 -4.82 11.10
N ILE A 23 -21.19 -3.49 11.20
CA ILE A 23 -21.67 -2.54 10.18
C ILE A 23 -21.06 -2.89 8.83
N THR A 24 -19.74 -3.09 8.80
CA THR A 24 -19.03 -3.42 7.58
C THR A 24 -19.52 -4.72 6.96
N SER A 25 -19.81 -5.74 7.77
CA SER A 25 -20.35 -7.02 7.28
C SER A 25 -21.74 -6.87 6.63
N GLU A 26 -22.63 -6.07 7.22
CA GLU A 26 -23.94 -5.78 6.61
C GLU A 26 -23.80 -4.99 5.30
N LEU A 27 -22.91 -3.99 5.27
CA LEU A 27 -22.68 -3.14 4.11
C LEU A 27 -21.91 -3.81 2.96
N MET A 28 -21.43 -5.04 3.15
CA MET A 28 -20.73 -5.84 2.13
C MET A 28 -21.64 -6.78 1.35
N TYR A 29 -22.84 -7.06 1.87
CA TYR A 29 -23.64 -8.19 1.41
C TYR A 29 -24.14 -8.01 -0.04
N LYS A 30 -24.56 -6.79 -0.38
CA LYS A 30 -25.03 -6.41 -1.71
C LYS A 30 -24.89 -4.92 -1.90
N GLU A 31 -25.11 -4.44 -3.12
CA GLU A 31 -25.32 -3.02 -3.34
C GLU A 31 -26.65 -2.57 -2.70
N LEU A 32 -26.59 -1.51 -1.90
CA LEU A 32 -27.71 -0.98 -1.13
C LEU A 32 -28.09 0.40 -1.64
N ASN A 33 -29.36 0.78 -1.49
CA ASN A 33 -29.79 2.17 -1.62
C ASN A 33 -29.51 2.98 -0.33
N GLU A 34 -29.59 4.31 -0.42
CA GLU A 34 -29.28 5.19 0.73
C GLU A 34 -30.13 4.89 1.98
N ASN A 35 -31.43 4.61 1.80
CA ASN A 35 -32.32 4.30 2.92
C ASN A 35 -31.93 3.00 3.61
N GLU A 36 -31.61 1.94 2.86
CA GLU A 36 -31.13 0.68 3.42
C GLU A 36 -29.84 0.87 4.23
N ILE A 37 -28.93 1.75 3.76
CA ILE A 37 -27.68 2.05 4.47
C ILE A 37 -27.97 2.82 5.76
N VAL A 38 -28.85 3.82 5.72
CA VAL A 38 -29.29 4.58 6.90
C VAL A 38 -29.98 3.68 7.91
N ASP A 39 -30.82 2.75 7.48
CA ASP A 39 -31.49 1.78 8.34
C ASP A 39 -30.48 0.89 9.07
N ILE A 40 -29.45 0.39 8.38
CA ILE A 40 -28.35 -0.37 8.99
C ILE A 40 -27.65 0.49 10.05
N LEU A 41 -27.27 1.72 9.71
CA LEU A 41 -26.56 2.60 10.65
C LEU A 41 -27.43 2.96 11.86
N SER A 42 -28.73 3.13 11.69
CA SER A 42 -29.68 3.46 12.77
C SER A 42 -29.77 2.37 13.84
N LYS A 43 -29.51 1.10 13.49
CA LYS A 43 -29.38 0.01 14.48
C LYS A 43 -28.23 0.21 15.46
N TYR A 44 -27.20 0.96 15.03
CA TYR A 44 -25.98 1.18 15.79
C TYR A 44 -25.86 2.61 16.31
N PHE A 45 -26.60 3.58 15.77
CA PHE A 45 -26.49 4.99 16.14
C PHE A 45 -27.86 5.59 16.46
N TYR A 46 -28.00 6.14 17.67
CA TYR A 46 -29.24 6.75 18.14
C TYR A 46 -29.67 7.98 17.32
N ASN A 47 -28.70 8.74 16.80
CA ASN A 47 -28.96 9.88 15.91
C ASN A 47 -27.98 9.87 14.73
N VAL A 48 -28.49 9.53 13.54
CA VAL A 48 -27.69 9.38 12.31
C VAL A 48 -27.14 10.72 11.83
N GLU A 49 -27.93 11.79 11.93
CA GLU A 49 -27.52 13.13 11.46
C GLU A 49 -26.35 13.67 12.28
N GLU A 50 -26.37 13.49 13.61
CA GLU A 50 -25.28 13.90 14.50
C GLU A 50 -24.04 13.00 14.37
N SER A 51 -24.18 11.79 13.81
CA SER A 51 -23.13 10.77 13.73
C SER A 51 -22.36 10.75 12.41
N GLN A 52 -22.59 11.69 11.48
CA GLN A 52 -21.94 11.70 10.16
C GLN A 52 -20.40 11.65 10.22
N LYS A 53 -19.77 12.37 11.18
CA LYS A 53 -18.31 12.33 11.37
C LYS A 53 -17.82 10.96 11.84
N ASP A 54 -18.64 10.24 12.59
CA ASP A 54 -18.33 8.90 13.08
C ASP A 54 -18.52 7.85 11.97
N PHE A 55 -19.47 8.05 11.04
CA PHE A 55 -19.62 7.21 9.85
C PHE A 55 -18.40 7.26 8.94
N TYR A 56 -17.87 8.46 8.67
CA TYR A 56 -16.64 8.59 7.87
C TYR A 56 -15.48 7.76 8.44
N LYS A 57 -15.29 7.80 9.77
CA LYS A 57 -14.26 6.99 10.45
C LYS A 57 -14.55 5.49 10.34
N ILE A 58 -15.81 5.08 10.45
CA ILE A 58 -16.22 3.69 10.30
C ILE A 58 -15.97 3.23 8.87
N PHE A 59 -16.37 3.99 7.86
CA PHE A 59 -16.18 3.64 6.46
C PHE A 59 -14.69 3.50 6.11
N LEU A 60 -13.82 4.41 6.57
CA LEU A 60 -12.38 4.26 6.35
C LEU A 60 -11.77 3.02 7.02
N ARG A 61 -12.24 2.66 8.23
CA ARG A 61 -11.77 1.46 8.94
C ARG A 61 -12.37 0.19 8.33
N GLY A 62 -13.63 0.24 7.93
CA GLY A 62 -14.38 -0.84 7.29
C GLY A 62 -13.80 -1.19 5.92
N LEU A 63 -13.34 -0.21 5.15
CA LEU A 63 -12.63 -0.44 3.89
C LEU A 63 -11.41 -1.34 4.11
N ARG A 64 -10.64 -1.15 5.18
CA ARG A 64 -9.52 -2.05 5.47
C ARG A 64 -9.99 -3.49 5.72
N PHE A 65 -11.00 -3.66 6.57
CA PHE A 65 -11.58 -4.99 6.87
C PHE A 65 -12.19 -5.64 5.61
N SER A 66 -12.67 -4.84 4.66
CA SER A 66 -13.30 -5.34 3.44
C SER A 66 -12.39 -6.10 2.50
N PHE A 67 -11.12 -5.76 2.53
CA PHE A 67 -10.12 -6.47 1.76
C PHE A 67 -9.66 -7.76 2.45
N ASP A 68 -10.09 -8.07 3.67
CA ASP A 68 -9.74 -9.32 4.37
C ASP A 68 -10.75 -10.47 4.06
N SER A 69 -11.62 -10.28 3.07
CA SER A 69 -12.64 -11.25 2.64
C SER A 69 -12.11 -12.30 1.66
N GLU A 70 -12.89 -13.34 1.36
CA GLU A 70 -12.54 -14.36 0.36
C GLU A 70 -12.41 -13.80 -1.07
N ASN A 71 -13.16 -12.75 -1.39
CA ASN A 71 -13.05 -12.00 -2.64
C ASN A 71 -12.74 -10.51 -2.36
N PRO A 72 -11.49 -10.19 -1.99
CA PRO A 72 -11.10 -8.89 -1.45
C PRO A 72 -11.56 -7.69 -2.27
N ILE A 73 -11.29 -7.70 -3.58
CA ILE A 73 -11.55 -6.54 -4.46
C ILE A 73 -13.05 -6.34 -4.65
N HIS A 74 -13.80 -7.43 -4.87
CA HIS A 74 -15.22 -7.37 -5.09
C HIS A 74 -15.98 -6.91 -3.84
N THR A 75 -15.72 -7.55 -2.71
CA THR A 75 -16.39 -7.23 -1.43
C THR A 75 -16.02 -5.82 -0.96
N ALA A 76 -14.76 -5.41 -1.13
CA ALA A 76 -14.36 -4.03 -0.87
C ALA A 76 -15.01 -3.03 -1.81
N GLY A 77 -15.22 -3.38 -3.08
CA GLY A 77 -15.95 -2.57 -4.05
C GLY A 77 -17.40 -2.32 -3.66
N ILE A 78 -18.13 -3.38 -3.26
CA ILE A 78 -19.50 -3.24 -2.74
C ILE A 78 -19.53 -2.32 -1.52
N PHE A 79 -18.66 -2.60 -0.54
CA PHE A 79 -18.59 -1.79 0.68
C PHE A 79 -18.25 -0.33 0.37
N TYR A 80 -17.32 -0.09 -0.56
CA TYR A 80 -16.94 1.23 -1.04
C TYR A 80 -18.13 1.96 -1.65
N LYS A 81 -18.82 1.34 -2.62
CA LYS A 81 -19.99 1.91 -3.31
C LYS A 81 -21.08 2.30 -2.32
N ASN A 82 -21.35 1.47 -1.32
CA ASN A 82 -22.30 1.78 -0.26
C ASN A 82 -21.79 2.94 0.63
N SER A 83 -20.51 2.97 0.97
CA SER A 83 -19.92 4.02 1.81
C SER A 83 -19.93 5.40 1.16
N VAL A 84 -19.66 5.49 -0.14
CA VAL A 84 -19.58 6.78 -0.86
C VAL A 84 -20.94 7.43 -1.10
N LYS A 85 -22.03 6.65 -1.14
CA LYS A 85 -23.41 7.18 -1.24
C LYS A 85 -23.74 8.11 -0.06
N LEU A 86 -23.36 7.73 1.16
CA LEU A 86 -23.59 8.56 2.36
C LEU A 86 -22.42 9.46 2.73
N SER A 87 -21.20 9.15 2.31
CA SER A 87 -20.02 9.95 2.65
C SER A 87 -19.08 10.09 1.45
N PRO A 88 -19.34 11.05 0.54
CA PRO A 88 -18.54 11.27 -0.66
C PRO A 88 -17.04 11.51 -0.38
N ASN A 89 -16.71 12.04 0.80
CA ASN A 89 -15.33 12.25 1.25
C ASN A 89 -14.52 10.94 1.37
N VAL A 90 -15.20 9.79 1.50
CA VAL A 90 -14.55 8.46 1.47
C VAL A 90 -13.86 8.24 0.13
N ASN A 91 -14.44 8.67 -0.99
CA ASN A 91 -13.81 8.56 -2.31
C ASN A 91 -12.46 9.28 -2.34
N TYR A 92 -12.41 10.54 -1.90
CA TYR A 92 -11.17 11.30 -1.88
C TYR A 92 -10.10 10.64 -0.99
N ALA A 93 -10.48 10.19 0.20
CA ALA A 93 -9.58 9.53 1.13
C ALA A 93 -9.10 8.15 0.66
N PHE A 94 -9.93 7.42 -0.08
CA PHE A 94 -9.58 6.14 -0.68
C PHE A 94 -8.67 6.34 -1.89
N SER A 95 -9.07 7.20 -2.82
CA SER A 95 -8.33 7.52 -4.05
C SER A 95 -6.91 8.03 -3.76
N SER A 96 -6.74 8.89 -2.75
CA SER A 96 -5.41 9.38 -2.32
C SER A 96 -4.48 8.30 -1.75
N ARG A 97 -4.99 7.11 -1.44
CA ARG A 97 -4.21 5.98 -0.92
C ARG A 97 -3.93 4.89 -1.95
N LEU A 98 -4.56 4.93 -3.13
CA LEU A 98 -4.44 3.86 -4.12
C LEU A 98 -3.00 3.57 -4.52
N ALA A 99 -2.19 4.60 -4.79
CA ALA A 99 -0.78 4.41 -5.15
C ALA A 99 0.00 3.63 -4.07
N LYS A 100 -0.24 3.94 -2.79
CA LYS A 100 0.36 3.23 -1.65
C LYS A 100 -0.19 1.81 -1.51
N MET A 101 -1.45 1.58 -1.84
CA MET A 101 -2.04 0.24 -1.85
C MET A 101 -1.42 -0.64 -2.94
N PHE A 102 -1.35 -0.15 -4.18
CA PHE A 102 -0.72 -0.85 -5.30
C PHE A 102 0.75 -1.14 -5.00
N LYS A 103 1.50 -0.16 -4.48
CA LYS A 103 2.85 -0.41 -3.94
C LYS A 103 2.88 -1.58 -2.96
N ASN A 104 2.00 -1.60 -1.96
CA ASN A 104 2.00 -2.67 -0.96
C ASN A 104 1.65 -4.05 -1.56
N MET A 105 0.83 -4.10 -2.60
CA MET A 105 0.52 -5.33 -3.34
C MET A 105 1.76 -5.83 -4.12
N ILE A 106 2.49 -4.94 -4.79
CA ILE A 106 3.77 -5.25 -5.47
C ILE A 106 4.83 -5.74 -4.47
N MET A 107 4.86 -5.15 -3.28
CA MET A 107 5.77 -5.53 -2.20
C MET A 107 5.45 -6.89 -1.55
N GLY A 108 4.28 -7.48 -1.83
CA GLY A 108 3.76 -8.62 -1.09
C GLY A 108 3.48 -8.31 0.39
N LYS A 109 3.28 -7.04 0.75
CA LYS A 109 2.93 -6.58 2.12
C LYS A 109 1.42 -6.55 2.36
N SER A 110 0.62 -7.00 1.39
CA SER A 110 -0.82 -6.92 1.53
C SER A 110 -1.33 -7.90 2.58
N SER A 111 -1.89 -7.39 3.68
CA SER A 111 -2.65 -8.21 4.64
C SER A 111 -3.88 -8.86 4.00
N THR A 112 -4.27 -8.36 2.82
CA THR A 112 -5.47 -8.73 2.07
C THR A 112 -5.27 -9.94 1.16
N GLY A 113 -4.07 -10.52 1.12
CA GLY A 113 -3.73 -11.62 0.21
C GLY A 113 -3.54 -11.23 -1.26
N ILE A 114 -3.90 -10.00 -1.66
CA ILE A 114 -3.72 -9.51 -3.03
C ILE A 114 -2.23 -9.20 -3.28
N ARG A 115 -1.67 -9.77 -4.34
CA ARG A 115 -0.28 -9.55 -4.75
C ARG A 115 -0.20 -9.24 -6.24
N ILE A 116 0.78 -8.42 -6.61
CA ILE A 116 1.12 -8.12 -8.00
C ILE A 116 2.53 -8.63 -8.21
N GLU A 117 2.67 -9.77 -8.90
CA GLU A 117 3.96 -10.43 -9.11
C GLU A 117 4.58 -10.09 -10.48
N ASN A 118 3.77 -9.66 -11.44
CA ASN A 118 4.17 -9.36 -12.83
C ASN A 118 3.20 -8.36 -13.49
N TYR A 119 3.50 -7.97 -14.74
CA TYR A 119 2.66 -7.06 -15.52
C TYR A 119 1.21 -7.56 -15.73
N THR A 120 0.99 -8.85 -15.96
CA THR A 120 -0.36 -9.41 -16.15
C THR A 120 -1.20 -9.26 -14.88
N ASP A 121 -0.65 -9.59 -13.70
CA ASP A 121 -1.33 -9.37 -12.42
C ASP A 121 -1.66 -7.89 -12.21
N PHE A 122 -0.77 -6.99 -12.63
CA PHE A 122 -0.97 -5.55 -12.53
C PHE A 122 -2.17 -5.08 -13.37
N CYS A 123 -2.27 -5.55 -14.62
CA CYS A 123 -3.41 -5.28 -15.50
C CYS A 123 -4.71 -5.84 -14.91
N ASP A 124 -4.72 -7.12 -14.54
CA ASP A 124 -5.89 -7.79 -13.98
C ASP A 124 -6.41 -7.09 -12.71
N ILE A 125 -5.51 -6.70 -11.81
CA ILE A 125 -5.88 -5.99 -10.58
C ILE A 125 -6.38 -4.59 -10.91
N THR A 126 -5.75 -3.90 -11.86
CA THR A 126 -6.19 -2.58 -12.31
C THR A 126 -7.61 -2.62 -12.88
N GLU A 127 -7.91 -3.58 -13.75
CA GLU A 127 -9.24 -3.79 -14.33
C GLU A 127 -10.27 -4.09 -13.23
N LYS A 128 -9.97 -5.03 -12.33
CA LYS A 128 -10.87 -5.35 -11.20
C LYS A 128 -11.12 -4.13 -10.31
N PHE A 129 -10.13 -3.26 -10.11
CA PHE A 129 -10.31 -2.03 -9.35
C PHE A 129 -11.25 -1.05 -10.08
N VAL A 130 -11.09 -0.88 -11.39
CA VAL A 130 -11.97 -0.02 -12.20
C VAL A 130 -13.41 -0.54 -12.15
N GLU A 131 -13.61 -1.85 -12.36
CA GLU A 131 -14.93 -2.48 -12.37
C GLU A 131 -15.64 -2.39 -11.01
N ASN A 132 -14.92 -2.67 -9.92
CA ASN A 132 -15.54 -2.82 -8.61
C ASN A 132 -15.65 -1.51 -7.82
N PHE A 133 -14.79 -0.52 -8.09
CA PHE A 133 -14.80 0.76 -7.39
C PHE A 133 -15.25 1.94 -8.26
N GLU A 134 -15.29 1.79 -9.59
CA GLU A 134 -15.62 2.88 -10.52
C GLU A 134 -14.71 4.11 -10.36
N ILE A 135 -13.46 3.87 -9.97
CA ILE A 135 -12.42 4.89 -9.83
C ILE A 135 -11.31 4.67 -10.83
N LYS A 136 -10.67 5.76 -11.23
CA LYS A 136 -9.46 5.68 -12.04
C LYS A 136 -8.32 5.07 -11.20
N PRO A 137 -7.58 4.09 -11.74
CA PRO A 137 -6.41 3.54 -11.05
C PRO A 137 -5.33 4.61 -10.89
N PRO A 138 -4.42 4.44 -9.91
CA PRO A 138 -3.29 5.36 -9.75
C PRO A 138 -2.38 5.28 -10.98
N SER A 139 -1.78 6.40 -11.39
CA SER A 139 -0.81 6.39 -12.48
C SER A 139 0.46 5.61 -12.08
N HIS A 140 1.16 5.04 -13.06
CA HIS A 140 2.46 4.38 -12.84
C HIS A 140 3.42 5.27 -12.04
N ASN A 141 3.54 6.55 -12.43
CA ASN A 141 4.39 7.53 -11.76
C ASN A 141 3.99 7.72 -10.29
N SER A 142 2.69 7.71 -9.96
CA SER A 142 2.24 7.83 -8.58
C SER A 142 2.63 6.62 -7.75
N ILE A 143 2.58 5.41 -8.33
CA ILE A 143 2.99 4.17 -7.67
C ILE A 143 4.51 4.16 -7.47
N LEU A 144 5.29 4.47 -8.51
CA LEU A 144 6.75 4.55 -8.45
C LEU A 144 7.22 5.61 -7.44
N LYS A 145 6.58 6.77 -7.41
CA LYS A 145 6.85 7.78 -6.38
C LYS A 145 6.57 7.25 -4.97
N ALA A 146 5.46 6.51 -4.77
CA ALA A 146 5.17 5.89 -3.48
C ALA A 146 6.20 4.80 -3.09
N ILE A 147 6.85 4.16 -4.07
CA ILE A 147 7.97 3.22 -3.88
C ILE A 147 9.21 3.98 -3.41
N ILE A 148 9.59 5.04 -4.13
CA ILE A 148 10.75 5.89 -3.83
C ILE A 148 10.63 6.54 -2.44
N GLU A 149 9.43 6.99 -2.07
CA GLU A 149 9.18 7.58 -0.75
C GLU A 149 9.21 6.55 0.42
N ASP A 150 9.30 5.25 0.14
CA ASP A 150 9.36 4.19 1.15
C ASP A 150 10.79 3.69 1.36
N GLU A 151 11.52 4.33 2.27
CA GLU A 151 12.88 3.97 2.69
C GLU A 151 13.06 2.48 3.02
N LYS A 152 12.06 1.88 3.67
CA LYS A 152 12.12 0.45 4.01
C LYS A 152 11.99 -0.42 2.76
N PHE A 153 11.25 0.04 1.75
CA PHE A 153 11.18 -0.66 0.49
C PHE A 153 12.47 -0.54 -0.30
N LEU A 154 13.02 0.66 -0.44
CA LEU A 154 14.30 0.87 -1.13
C LEU A 154 15.41 0.00 -0.55
N ARG A 155 15.52 -0.06 0.79
CA ARG A 155 16.45 -0.97 1.46
C ARG A 155 16.23 -2.43 1.08
N ARG A 156 14.98 -2.88 1.05
CA ARG A 156 14.64 -4.25 0.67
C ARG A 156 15.01 -4.55 -0.79
N ILE A 157 14.86 -3.58 -1.69
CA ILE A 157 15.28 -3.71 -3.10
C ILE A 157 16.80 -3.85 -3.19
N VAL A 158 17.53 -3.06 -2.41
CA VAL A 158 19.00 -3.15 -2.34
C VAL A 158 19.43 -4.51 -1.78
N GLU A 159 18.77 -5.02 -0.75
CA GLU A 159 19.04 -6.34 -0.16
C GLU A 159 18.71 -7.49 -1.12
N ASP A 160 17.52 -7.46 -1.71
CA ASP A 160 16.96 -8.45 -2.63
C ASP A 160 16.53 -7.79 -3.95
N PHE A 161 17.42 -7.91 -4.93
CA PHE A 161 17.26 -7.26 -6.24
C PHE A 161 16.14 -7.88 -7.09
N SER A 162 15.55 -9.01 -6.68
CA SER A 162 14.37 -9.56 -7.35
C SER A 162 13.17 -8.62 -7.28
N TYR A 163 13.07 -7.80 -6.22
CA TYR A 163 12.06 -6.74 -6.12
C TYR A 163 12.24 -5.68 -7.20
N TYR A 164 13.48 -5.30 -7.51
CA TYR A 164 13.76 -4.36 -8.61
C TYR A 164 13.30 -4.94 -9.94
N LYS A 165 13.69 -6.19 -10.24
CA LYS A 165 13.29 -6.88 -11.48
C LYS A 165 11.78 -6.96 -11.65
N LYS A 166 11.06 -7.21 -10.55
CA LYS A 166 9.60 -7.20 -10.54
C LYS A 166 9.02 -5.82 -10.89
N ILE A 167 9.53 -4.76 -10.26
CA ILE A 167 9.09 -3.40 -10.55
C ILE A 167 9.40 -3.06 -12.01
N GLU A 168 10.58 -3.41 -12.48
CA GLU A 168 10.98 -3.23 -13.87
C GLU A 168 10.06 -3.98 -14.83
N ASP A 169 9.73 -5.26 -14.58
CA ASP A 169 8.78 -6.02 -15.40
C ASP A 169 7.42 -5.31 -15.50
N ILE A 170 6.85 -4.95 -14.34
CA ILE A 170 5.53 -4.29 -14.24
C ILE A 170 5.51 -2.92 -14.96
N PHE A 171 6.59 -2.15 -14.86
CA PHE A 171 6.64 -0.77 -15.36
C PHE A 171 7.50 -0.61 -16.62
N SER A 172 7.98 -1.69 -17.22
CA SER A 172 8.84 -1.68 -18.43
C SER A 172 8.17 -0.99 -19.62
N GLN A 173 6.84 -1.01 -19.68
CA GLN A 173 6.04 -0.35 -20.71
C GLN A 173 5.59 1.07 -20.34
N SER A 174 5.97 1.56 -19.16
CA SER A 174 5.66 2.92 -18.72
C SER A 174 6.67 3.93 -19.26
N ASP A 175 6.36 5.22 -19.15
CA ASP A 175 7.30 6.29 -19.49
C ASP A 175 8.63 6.08 -18.75
N TYR A 176 9.71 5.89 -19.52
CA TYR A 176 11.05 5.57 -19.01
C TYR A 176 11.51 6.57 -17.93
N SER A 177 11.07 7.83 -18.00
CA SER A 177 11.48 8.88 -17.05
C SER A 177 11.27 8.50 -15.58
N CYS A 178 10.19 7.80 -15.23
CA CYS A 178 9.91 7.46 -13.83
C CYS A 178 10.61 6.20 -13.32
N LEU A 179 10.96 5.26 -14.20
CA LEU A 179 11.91 4.21 -13.84
C LEU A 179 13.31 4.81 -13.63
N GLY A 180 13.68 5.85 -14.39
CA GLY A 180 14.92 6.60 -14.19
C GLY A 180 15.05 7.22 -12.80
N ASP A 181 13.97 7.77 -12.24
CA ASP A 181 13.99 8.30 -10.86
C ASP A 181 14.28 7.20 -9.82
N LEU A 182 13.67 6.02 -10.00
CA LEU A 182 13.96 4.87 -9.13
C LEU A 182 15.39 4.36 -9.32
N ASP A 183 15.87 4.30 -10.57
CA ASP A 183 17.22 3.86 -10.92
C ASP A 183 18.26 4.78 -10.27
N ASN A 184 18.08 6.10 -10.36
CA ASN A 184 18.94 7.09 -9.72
C ASN A 184 18.98 6.92 -8.19
N GLU A 185 17.81 6.77 -7.57
CA GLU A 185 17.72 6.59 -6.11
C GLU A 185 18.38 5.28 -5.65
N LEU A 186 18.23 4.20 -6.41
CA LEU A 186 18.88 2.92 -6.11
C LEU A 186 20.39 2.98 -6.35
N MET A 187 20.85 3.65 -7.39
CA MET A 187 22.27 3.85 -7.67
C MET A 187 22.98 4.56 -6.51
N LEU A 188 22.43 5.69 -6.03
CA LEU A 188 22.98 6.41 -4.88
C LEU A 188 23.15 5.50 -3.64
N ARG A 189 22.19 4.60 -3.41
CA ARG A 189 22.21 3.69 -2.26
C ARG A 189 23.17 2.54 -2.44
N LEU A 190 23.25 1.98 -3.64
CA LEU A 190 24.19 0.90 -3.96
C LEU A 190 25.64 1.42 -3.88
N GLU A 191 25.92 2.62 -4.38
CA GLU A 191 27.23 3.27 -4.29
C GLU A 191 27.62 3.58 -2.84
N ASP A 192 26.67 4.05 -2.01
CA ASP A 192 26.88 4.26 -0.58
C ASP A 192 27.13 2.93 0.18
N GLU A 193 26.39 1.86 -0.11
CA GLU A 193 26.64 0.53 0.48
C GLU A 193 28.00 -0.03 0.05
N LEU A 194 28.36 0.13 -1.22
CA LEU A 194 29.66 -0.26 -1.76
C LEU A 194 30.80 0.47 -1.04
N SER A 195 30.72 1.80 -0.94
CA SER A 195 31.71 2.63 -0.26
C SER A 195 31.90 2.23 1.21
N LYS A 196 30.80 1.94 1.92
CA LYS A 196 30.84 1.46 3.32
C LYS A 196 31.53 0.10 3.43
N LEU A 197 31.28 -0.82 2.51
CA LEU A 197 31.90 -2.15 2.52
C LEU A 197 33.40 -2.07 2.20
N GLU A 198 33.80 -1.22 1.26
CA GLU A 198 35.20 -0.98 0.92
C GLU A 198 35.98 -0.41 2.10
N ILE A 199 35.42 0.57 2.81
CA ILE A 199 36.01 1.12 4.03
C ILE A 199 36.11 0.04 5.11
N ASN A 200 35.01 -0.69 5.36
CA ASN A 200 34.98 -1.74 6.39
C ASN A 200 36.02 -2.84 6.13
N LYS A 201 36.24 -3.21 4.85
CA LYS A 201 37.22 -4.22 4.43
C LYS A 201 38.65 -3.90 4.92
N ILE A 202 39.03 -2.63 5.00
CA ILE A 202 40.36 -2.18 5.44
C ILE A 202 40.63 -2.58 6.91
N PHE A 203 39.59 -2.64 7.73
CA PHE A 203 39.71 -2.90 9.17
C PHE A 203 39.53 -4.38 9.55
N ILE A 204 39.29 -5.26 8.58
CA ILE A 204 39.08 -6.70 8.83
C ILE A 204 40.43 -7.42 8.80
N VAL A 205 40.73 -8.15 9.87
CA VAL A 205 41.97 -8.93 10.03
C VAL A 205 41.77 -10.43 9.79
N ASN A 206 40.52 -10.89 9.62
CA ASN A 206 40.14 -12.29 9.43
C ASN A 206 39.84 -12.55 7.96
N GLU A 207 40.54 -13.52 7.35
CA GLU A 207 40.44 -13.85 5.91
C GLU A 207 39.03 -14.31 5.48
N GLU A 208 38.35 -15.14 6.27
CA GLU A 208 36.97 -15.59 5.97
C GLU A 208 36.00 -14.40 5.91
N ARG A 209 36.18 -13.41 6.81
CA ARG A 209 35.37 -12.19 6.79
C ARG A 209 35.68 -11.30 5.59
N ILE A 210 36.93 -11.25 5.13
CA ILE A 210 37.31 -10.53 3.90
C ILE A 210 36.63 -11.17 2.69
N GLU A 211 36.59 -12.50 2.62
CA GLU A 211 35.92 -13.23 1.55
C GLU A 211 34.42 -12.94 1.52
N CYS A 212 33.73 -12.97 2.66
CA CYS A 212 32.32 -12.58 2.75
C CYS A 212 32.06 -11.14 2.25
N VAL A 213 32.92 -10.19 2.62
CA VAL A 213 32.78 -8.80 2.15
C VAL A 213 33.02 -8.68 0.66
N ASN A 214 34.02 -9.38 0.10
CA ASN A 214 34.27 -9.41 -1.34
C ASN A 214 33.08 -9.96 -2.13
N LEU A 215 32.46 -11.03 -1.65
CA LEU A 215 31.25 -11.58 -2.28
C LEU A 215 30.12 -10.56 -2.29
N ARG A 216 29.94 -9.80 -1.20
CA ARG A 216 28.92 -8.76 -1.13
C ARG A 216 29.21 -7.58 -2.06
N ILE A 217 30.47 -7.14 -2.14
CA ILE A 217 30.93 -6.12 -3.09
C ILE A 217 30.60 -6.54 -4.52
N GLN A 218 31.00 -7.74 -4.94
CA GLN A 218 30.71 -8.27 -6.27
C GLN A 218 29.21 -8.35 -6.58
N GLN A 219 28.38 -8.67 -5.57
CA GLN A 219 26.92 -8.66 -5.74
C GLN A 219 26.37 -7.25 -5.96
N ILE A 220 26.92 -6.23 -5.31
CA ILE A 220 26.50 -4.83 -5.48
C ILE A 220 26.98 -4.28 -6.83
N GLU A 221 28.23 -4.54 -7.21
CA GLU A 221 28.78 -4.14 -8.52
C GLU A 221 27.92 -4.68 -9.67
N LYS A 222 27.49 -5.95 -9.61
CA LYS A 222 26.58 -6.52 -10.60
C LYS A 222 25.22 -5.82 -10.68
N LYS A 223 24.70 -5.31 -9.55
CA LYS A 223 23.44 -4.56 -9.52
C LYS A 223 23.62 -3.17 -10.15
N ILE A 224 24.71 -2.49 -9.83
CA ILE A 224 25.10 -1.21 -10.42
C ILE A 224 25.28 -1.36 -11.93
N GLU A 225 26.03 -2.37 -12.36
CA GLU A 225 26.26 -2.67 -13.78
C GLU A 225 24.93 -2.89 -14.51
N TYR A 226 24.01 -3.67 -13.91
CA TYR A 226 22.69 -3.90 -14.51
C TYR A 226 21.92 -2.60 -14.73
N ILE A 227 21.84 -1.73 -13.72
CA ILE A 227 21.11 -0.47 -13.83
C ILE A 227 21.79 0.44 -14.87
N THR A 228 23.12 0.49 -14.88
CA THR A 228 23.89 1.35 -15.80
C THR A 228 23.72 0.94 -17.26
N GLN A 229 23.77 -0.37 -17.57
CA GLN A 229 23.63 -0.88 -18.93
C GLN A 229 22.26 -0.60 -19.56
N LYS A 230 21.23 -0.39 -18.74
CA LYS A 230 19.88 -0.04 -19.21
C LYS A 230 19.80 1.35 -19.85
N TRP A 231 20.70 2.25 -19.49
CA TRP A 231 20.72 3.66 -19.93
C TRP A 231 21.86 3.99 -20.88
N ALA A 232 22.70 3.01 -21.24
CA ALA A 232 23.80 3.13 -22.19
C ALA A 232 23.32 2.92 -23.64
#